data_AF-A0A538PF42-F1
#
_entry.id   AF-A0A538PF42-F1
#
_cell.length_a   1.000
_cell.length_b   1.000
_cell.length_c   1.000
_cell.angle_alpha   90.00
_cell.angle_beta   90.00
_cell.angle_gamma   90.00
#
_symmetry.space_group_name_H-M   'P 1'
#
loop_
_entity.id
_entity.type
_entity.pdbx_description
1 polymer ?
#
loop_
_entity_poly.entity_id
_entity_poly.type
_entity_poly.pdbx_seq_one_letter_code
_entity_poly.pdbx_strand_id
1 'polypeptide(L)' 'MAKDNPTSAEAQRDVVVSLFKLGQVTRDRVLLREALQIARSLEHTGRLAPRDHGLLDAITQAIDSIP' A
#
# COMPACT_ATOMS: atom_id res chain seq x y z
N MET A 1 0.63 -19.21 17.98
CA MET A 1 0.12 -17.85 17.75
C MET A 1 0.92 -17.26 16.60
N ALA A 2 0.29 -16.96 15.45
CA ALA A 2 0.96 -16.51 14.22
C ALA A 2 0.91 -14.97 14.09
N LYS A 3 1.43 -14.26 15.10
CA LYS A 3 1.38 -12.78 15.17
C LYS A 3 2.46 -12.14 14.29
N ASP A 4 3.55 -12.87 14.07
CA ASP A 4 4.76 -12.38 13.42
C ASP A 4 4.98 -13.03 12.04
N ASN A 5 3.90 -13.20 11.28
CA ASN A 5 4.01 -13.55 9.87
C ASN A 5 3.99 -12.25 9.07
N PRO A 6 5.14 -11.67 8.67
CA PRO A 6 5.19 -10.47 7.81
C PRO A 6 4.55 -10.70 6.43
N THR A 7 4.20 -11.95 6.12
CA THR A 7 3.41 -12.34 4.95
C THR A 7 1.90 -12.27 5.20
N SER A 8 1.40 -11.95 6.41
CA SER A 8 -0.05 -11.82 6.68
C SER A 8 -0.66 -10.62 5.94
N ALA A 9 -1.96 -10.66 5.68
CA ALA A 9 -2.61 -9.62 4.87
C ALA A 9 -2.61 -8.28 5.62
N GLU A 10 -2.83 -8.35 6.93
CA GLU A 10 -2.80 -7.21 7.84
C GLU A 10 -1.40 -6.59 7.92
N ALA A 11 -0.35 -7.40 8.08
CA ALA A 11 1.02 -6.89 8.13
C ALA A 11 1.41 -6.21 6.81
N GLN A 12 1.08 -6.82 5.67
CA GLN A 12 1.33 -6.22 4.35
C GLN A 12 0.54 -4.93 4.16
N ARG A 13 -0.71 -4.87 4.64
CA ARG A 13 -1.54 -3.66 4.61
C ARG A 13 -0.93 -2.52 5.45
N ASP A 14 -0.39 -2.83 6.62
CA ASP A 14 0.28 -1.83 7.47
C ASP A 14 1.56 -1.28 6.81
N VAL A 15 2.31 -2.12 6.09
CA VAL A 15 3.45 -1.68 5.26
C VAL A 15 2.97 -0.74 4.15
N VAL A 16 1.91 -1.10 3.40
CA VAL A 16 1.34 -0.23 2.36
C VAL A 16 0.99 1.15 2.92
N VAL A 17 0.29 1.20 4.06
CA VAL A 17 -0.10 2.48 4.67
C VAL A 17 1.10 3.28 5.16
N SER A 18 2.12 2.63 5.69
CA SER A 18 3.34 3.31 6.14
C SER A 18 4.10 3.93 4.96
N LEU A 19 4.30 3.16 3.89
CA LEU A 19 4.93 3.63 2.65
C LEU A 19 4.11 4.75 1.99
N PHE A 20 2.78 4.62 1.95
CA PHE A 20 1.90 5.64 1.40
C PHE A 20 1.98 6.96 2.18
N LYS A 21 1.97 6.91 3.51
CA LYS A 21 2.12 8.10 4.35
C LYS A 21 3.49 8.73 4.19
N LEU A 22 4.56 7.93 4.22
CA LEU A 22 5.92 8.44 4.08
C LEU A 22 6.12 9.07 2.70
N GLY A 23 5.72 8.39 1.63
CA GLY A 23 5.81 8.89 0.25
C GLY A 23 5.01 10.18 0.02
N GLN A 24 3.87 10.36 0.67
CA GLN A 24 3.13 11.64 0.62
C GLN A 24 3.89 12.77 1.31
N VAL A 25 4.42 12.53 2.52
CA VAL A 25 5.16 13.54 3.29
C VAL A 25 6.46 13.93 2.60
N THR A 26 7.19 12.96 2.03
CA THR A 26 8.47 13.19 1.36
C THR A 26 8.33 13.56 -0.12
N ARG A 27 7.12 13.45 -0.68
CA ARG A 27 6.85 13.52 -2.12
C ARG A 27 7.74 12.56 -2.93
N ASP A 28 7.98 11.37 -2.38
CA ASP A 28 8.82 10.34 -3.01
C ASP A 28 7.98 9.34 -3.82
N ARG A 29 8.12 9.42 -5.16
CA ARG A 29 7.43 8.50 -6.08
C ARG A 29 7.86 7.04 -5.92
N VAL A 30 9.07 6.75 -5.44
CA VAL A 30 9.56 5.37 -5.26
C VAL A 30 8.79 4.70 -4.14
N LEU A 31 8.66 5.35 -2.98
CA LEU A 31 7.90 4.85 -1.85
C LEU A 31 6.42 4.62 -2.19
N LEU A 32 5.82 5.55 -2.94
CA LEU A 32 4.43 5.42 -3.39
C LEU A 32 4.25 4.26 -4.38
N ARG A 33 5.19 4.06 -5.31
CA ARG A 33 5.14 2.93 -6.24
C ARG A 33 5.30 1.60 -5.51
N GLU A 34 6.16 1.52 -4.50
CA GLU A 34 6.30 0.32 -3.67
C GLU A 34 5.00 0.01 -2.92
N ALA A 35 4.38 1.02 -2.30
CA ALA A 35 3.06 0.86 -1.67
C ALA A 35 2.02 0.31 -2.67
N LEU A 36 1.99 0.87 -3.89
CA LEU A 36 1.06 0.43 -4.94
C LEU A 36 1.31 -1.02 -5.39
N GLN A 37 2.57 -1.43 -5.53
CA GLN A 37 2.92 -2.79 -5.92
C GLN A 37 2.44 -3.82 -4.89
N ILE A 38 2.68 -3.56 -3.60
CA ILE A 38 2.24 -4.44 -2.51
C ILE A 38 0.70 -4.49 -2.46
N ALA A 39 0.03 -3.33 -2.54
CA ALA A 39 -1.43 -3.26 -2.53
C ALA A 39 -2.07 -4.04 -3.70
N ARG A 40 -1.52 -3.91 -4.92
CA ARG A 40 -1.98 -4.70 -6.09
C ARG A 40 -1.75 -6.19 -5.91
N SER A 41 -0.64 -6.60 -5.30
CA SER A 41 -0.40 -8.01 -5.00
C SER A 41 -1.43 -8.57 -4.01
N LEU A 42 -1.81 -7.80 -2.99
CA LEU A 42 -2.90 -8.15 -2.07
C LEU A 42 -4.24 -8.26 -2.80
N GLU A 43 -4.56 -7.32 -3.68
CA GLU A 43 -5.80 -7.34 -4.48
C GLU A 43 -5.85 -8.59 -5.38
N HIS A 44 -4.80 -8.81 -6.17
CA HIS A 44 -4.71 -9.94 -7.09
C HIS A 44 -4.79 -11.30 -6.39
N THR A 45 -4.33 -11.38 -5.14
CA THR A 45 -4.40 -12.61 -4.33
C THR A 45 -5.70 -12.72 -3.51
N GLY A 46 -6.63 -11.76 -3.65
CA GLY A 46 -7.90 -11.75 -2.91
C GLY A 46 -7.73 -11.47 -1.40
N ARG A 47 -6.58 -10.91 -1.00
CA ARG A 47 -6.20 -10.66 0.39
C ARG A 47 -6.36 -9.19 0.79
N LEU A 48 -6.57 -8.31 -0.18
CA LEU A 48 -6.95 -6.93 0.10
C LEU A 48 -8.40 -6.91 0.60
N ALA A 49 -8.62 -6.32 1.77
CA ALA A 49 -9.97 -6.20 2.29
C ALA A 49 -10.78 -5.22 1.41
N PRO A 50 -12.10 -5.44 1.20
CA PRO A 50 -12.92 -4.55 0.38
C PRO A 50 -12.88 -3.08 0.80
N ARG A 51 -12.77 -2.81 2.12
CA ARG A 51 -12.64 -1.45 2.67
C ARG A 51 -11.35 -0.74 2.24
N ASP A 52 -10.32 -1.49 1.86
CA ASP A 52 -9.02 -0.98 1.47
C ASP A 52 -8.88 -0.89 -0.07
N HIS A 53 -9.90 -1.24 -0.87
CA HIS A 53 -9.84 -1.12 -2.35
C HIS A 53 -9.59 0.33 -2.80
N GLY A 54 -10.17 1.32 -2.13
CA GLY A 54 -9.94 2.74 -2.44
C GLY A 54 -8.51 3.22 -2.17
N LEU A 55 -7.69 2.42 -1.47
CA LEU A 55 -6.27 2.72 -1.24
C LEU A 55 -5.46 2.69 -2.55
N LEU A 56 -5.83 1.83 -3.50
CA LEU A 56 -5.16 1.73 -4.81
C LEU A 56 -5.30 3.03 -5.61
N ASP A 57 -6.52 3.57 -5.65
CA ASP A 57 -6.81 4.84 -6.32
C ASP A 57 -6.11 6.01 -5.63
N ALA A 58 -6.14 6.04 -4.30
CA ALA A 58 -5.47 7.08 -3.51
C ALA A 58 -3.95 7.11 -3.75
N ILE A 59 -3.30 5.94 -3.78
CA ILE A 59 -1.85 5.85 -4.04
C ILE A 59 -1.54 6.27 -5.49
N THR A 60 -2.35 5.84 -6.46
CA THR A 60 -2.19 6.21 -7.87
C THR A 60 -2.29 7.73 -8.05
N GLN A 61 -3.33 8.34 -7.48
CA GLN A 61 -3.52 9.79 -7.52
C GLN A 61 -2.37 10.56 -6.85
N ALA A 62 -1.80 10.03 -5.75
CA ALA A 62 -0.65 10.65 -5.10
C ALA A 62 0.60 10.62 -5.97
N ILE A 63 0.84 9.52 -6.71
CA ILE A 63 1.97 9.42 -7.66
C ILE A 63 1.83 10.45 -8.78
N ASP A 64 0.62 10.63 -9.30
CA ASP A 64 0.32 11.57 -10.39
C ASP A 64 0.39 13.04 -9.94
N SER A 65 0.19 13.30 -8.65
CA SER A 65 0.25 14.64 -8.04
C SER A 65 1.69 15.11 -7.71
N ILE A 66 2.68 14.23 -7.84
CA ILE A 66 4.10 14.62 -7.76
C ILE A 66 4.53 15.05 -9.17
N PRO A 67 5.17 16.21 -9.34
CA PRO A 67 5.65 16.68 -10.64
C PRO A 67 6.78 15.81 -11.22
#